data_AF-A0AAF0USH8-F1
#
_entry.id   AF-A0AAF0USH8-F1
#
_cell.length_a   1.000
_cell.length_b   1.000
_cell.length_c   1.000
_cell.angle_alpha   90.00
_cell.angle_beta   90.00
_cell.angle_gamma   90.00
#
_symmetry.space_group_name_H-M   'P 1'
#
loop_
_entity.id
_entity.type
_entity.pdbx_description
1 polymer ?
#
loop_
_entity_poly.entity_id
_entity_poly.type
_entity_poly.pdbx_seq_one_letter_code
_entity_poly.pdbx_strand_id
1 'polypeptide(L)' 'MTLNLVFTSDEYNGSTLSVLGRNPAFREMPIVGGSGVFRLAQGSATAKMYWIDTNKGMLLFSIMHVIVLR' A
#
# COMPACT_ATOMS: atom_id res chain seq x y z
N MET A 1 7.30 5.37 -6.83
CA MET A 1 7.46 4.06 -6.18
C MET A 1 6.33 3.17 -6.62
N THR A 2 6.59 1.87 -6.61
CA THR A 2 5.62 0.82 -6.93
C THR A 2 5.66 -0.16 -5.77
N LEU A 3 4.51 -0.45 -5.17
CA LEU A 3 4.37 -1.32 -4.01
C LEU A 3 3.19 -2.26 -4.26
N ASN A 4 3.37 -3.54 -3.96
CA ASN A 4 2.27 -4.51 -3.92
C ASN A 4 2.04 -4.93 -2.47
N LEU A 5 0.81 -4.78 -1.98
CA LEU A 5 0.37 -5.32 -0.71
C LEU A 5 -0.14 -6.74 -0.99
N VAL A 6 0.47 -7.74 -0.36
CA VAL A 6 0.09 -9.15 -0.52
C VAL A 6 -0.53 -9.60 0.80
N PHE A 7 -1.79 -10.04 0.75
CA PHE A 7 -2.51 -10.51 1.92
C PHE A 7 -2.30 -12.02 2.07
N THR A 8 -1.95 -12.47 3.28
CA THR A 8 -1.51 -13.86 3.56
C THR A 8 -2.36 -14.58 4.60
N SER A 9 -3.48 -13.99 5.02
CA SER A 9 -4.39 -14.56 6.01
C SER A 9 -5.85 -14.32 5.64
N ASP A 10 -6.72 -15.14 6.24
CA ASP A 10 -8.18 -14.95 6.28
C ASP A 10 -8.83 -14.81 4.89
N GLU A 11 -9.93 -14.04 4.81
CA GLU A 11 -10.75 -13.87 3.61
C GLU A 11 -10.00 -13.23 2.41
N TYR A 12 -8.87 -12.56 2.65
CA TYR A 12 -8.07 -11.90 1.62
C TYR A 12 -6.83 -12.71 1.20
N ASN A 13 -6.58 -13.89 1.77
CA ASN A 13 -5.37 -14.68 1.51
C ASN A 13 -5.13 -14.91 0.00
N GLY A 14 -3.93 -14.57 -0.48
CA GLY A 14 -3.55 -14.64 -1.90
C GLY A 14 -4.05 -13.49 -2.78
N SER A 15 -4.87 -12.58 -2.25
CA SER A 15 -5.27 -11.34 -2.93
C SER A 15 -4.18 -10.28 -2.80
N THR A 16 -4.16 -9.32 -3.72
CA THR A 16 -3.17 -8.23 -3.71
C THR A 16 -3.77 -6.87 -4.06
N LEU A 17 -3.12 -5.80 -3.60
CA LEU A 17 -3.39 -4.42 -4.02
C LEU A 17 -2.11 -3.80 -4.57
N SER A 18 -2.19 -3.18 -5.75
CA SER A 18 -1.08 -2.49 -6.40
C SER A 18 -1.17 -0.98 -6.19
N VAL A 19 -0.11 -0.42 -5.61
CA VAL A 19 0.03 1.01 -5.28
C VAL A 19 1.14 1.62 -6.13
N LEU A 20 0.83 2.70 -6.85
CA LEU A 20 1.74 3.38 -7.77
C LEU A 20 1.72 4.89 -7.54
N GLY A 21 2.69 5.43 -6.79
CA GLY A 21 2.66 6.82 -6.34
C GLY A 21 4.03 7.51 -6.29
N ARG A 22 4.03 8.84 -6.27
CA ARG A 22 5.24 9.66 -6.08
C ARG A 22 5.50 9.83 -4.58
N ASN A 23 6.75 9.69 -4.14
CA ASN A 23 7.11 9.74 -2.72
C ASN A 23 7.56 11.15 -2.29
N PRO A 24 6.91 11.74 -1.27
CA PRO A 24 7.56 12.71 -0.41
C PRO A 24 7.61 12.34 1.09
N ALA A 25 6.68 11.53 1.63
CA ALA A 25 6.37 11.55 3.07
C ALA A 25 6.09 10.19 3.76
N PHE A 26 4.97 9.47 3.63
CA PHE A 26 3.75 9.70 2.84
C PHE A 26 2.61 10.38 3.62
N ARG A 27 1.46 10.52 2.93
CA ARG A 27 0.13 10.67 3.52
C ARG A 27 -0.86 9.74 2.83
N GLU A 28 -1.05 9.92 1.52
CA GLU A 28 -2.02 9.20 0.71
C GLU A 28 -1.33 8.63 -0.55
N MET A 29 -1.71 7.42 -0.97
CA MET A 29 -1.13 6.70 -2.11
C MET A 29 -2.23 6.03 -2.93
N PRO A 30 -2.29 6.20 -4.25
CA PRO A 30 -3.36 5.65 -5.07
C PRO A 30 -3.19 4.14 -5.27
N ILE A 31 -4.29 3.41 -5.10
CA ILE A 31 -4.44 2.02 -5.52
C ILE A 31 -4.88 2.03 -6.98
N VAL A 32 -4.06 1.43 -7.84
CA VAL A 32 -4.23 1.42 -9.30
C VAL A 32 -4.69 0.05 -9.84
N GLY A 33 -4.82 -0.95 -8.97
CA GLY A 33 -5.27 -2.28 -9.31
C GLY A 33 -5.17 -3.25 -8.13
N GLY A 34 -5.55 -4.50 -8.39
CA GLY A 34 -5.42 -5.60 -7.45
C GLY A 34 -5.77 -6.95 -8.07
N SER A 35 -5.57 -8.02 -7.31
CA SER A 35 -5.86 -9.41 -7.70
C SER A 35 -6.70 -10.14 -6.63
N GLY A 36 -7.25 -11.29 -6.99
CA GLY A 36 -8.10 -12.08 -6.10
C GLY A 36 -9.42 -11.35 -5.80
N VAL A 37 -9.74 -11.18 -4.52
CA VAL A 37 -10.91 -10.42 -4.06
C VAL A 37 -10.85 -8.96 -4.51
N PHE A 38 -9.65 -8.37 -4.59
CA PHE A 38 -9.40 -6.99 -5.01
C PHE A 38 -9.22 -6.85 -6.54
N ARG A 39 -9.77 -7.77 -7.34
CA ARG A 39 -9.65 -7.70 -8.80
C ARG A 39 -10.36 -6.45 -9.34
N LEU A 40 -9.62 -5.65 -10.14
CA LEU A 40 -10.01 -4.32 -10.64
C LEU A 40 -10.05 -3.20 -9.58
N ALA A 41 -9.48 -3.43 -8.39
CA ALA A 41 -9.51 -2.47 -7.29
C ALA A 41 -8.98 -1.08 -7.68
N GLN A 42 -9.77 -0.05 -7.38
CA GLN A 42 -9.34 1.36 -7.43
C GLN A 42 -9.62 2.02 -6.09
N GLY A 43 -8.72 2.90 -5.65
CA GLY A 43 -8.91 3.57 -4.36
C GLY A 43 -7.64 4.19 -3.81
N SER A 44 -7.49 4.15 -2.48
CA SER A 44 -6.47 4.90 -1.77
C SER A 44 -5.96 4.17 -0.53
N ALA A 45 -4.65 4.23 -0.30
CA ALA A 45 -3.97 3.72 0.89
C ALA A 45 -3.25 4.85 1.61
N THR A 46 -3.61 5.07 2.88
CA THR A 46 -2.99 6.08 3.75
C THR A 46 -1.84 5.44 4.51
N ALA A 47 -0.63 5.98 4.38
CA ALA A 47 0.56 5.52 5.10
C ALA A 47 1.21 6.63 5.92
N LYS A 48 1.76 6.25 7.07
CA LYS A 48 2.49 7.13 7.99
C LYS A 48 3.89 6.57 8.22
N MET A 49 4.92 7.39 7.94
CA MET A 49 6.29 7.11 8.32
C MET A 49 6.48 7.30 9.83
N TYR A 50 7.22 6.38 10.45
CA TYR A 50 7.63 6.47 11.86
C TYR A 50 9.10 6.85 12.01
N TRP A 51 9.98 6.33 11.14
CA TRP A 51 11.42 6.49 11.30
C TRP A 51 12.15 6.32 9.96
N ILE A 52 13.28 7.00 9.82
CA ILE A 52 14.17 6.92 8.66
C ILE A 52 15.63 6.96 9.12
N ASP A 53 16.46 6.08 8.55
CA ASP A 53 17.92 6.07 8.67
C ASP A 53 18.51 6.22 7.28
N THR A 54 18.93 7.45 6.98
CA THR A 54 19.52 7.83 5.70
C THR A 54 20.90 7.23 5.47
N ASN A 55 21.61 6.82 6.53
CA ASN A 55 22.92 6.18 6.41
C ASN A 55 22.79 4.72 5.95
N LYS A 56 21.70 4.05 6.34
CA LYS A 56 21.37 2.68 5.89
C LYS A 56 20.37 2.63 4.74
N GLY A 57 19.81 3.78 4.33
CA GLY A 57 18.72 3.84 3.34
C GLY A 57 17.42 3.17 3.80
N MET A 58 17.20 3.03 5.11
CA MET A 58 16.09 2.28 5.69
C MET A 58 14.97 3.22 6.16
N LEU A 59 13.72 2.83 5.94
CA LEU A 59 12.54 3.60 6.34
C LEU A 59 11.48 2.66 6.91
N LEU A 60 10.97 2.99 8.10
CA LEU A 60 9.86 2.30 8.74
C LEU A 60 8.58 3.14 8.61
N PHE A 61 7.55 2.53 8.03
CA PHE A 61 6.21 3.12 7.88
C PHE A 61 5.15 2.06 8.20
N SER A 62 3.93 2.51 8.47
CA SER A 62 2.76 1.64 8.53
C SER A 62 1.63 2.22 7.68
N ILE A 63 0.80 1.32 7.15
CA ILE A 63 -0.41 1.63 6.40
C ILE A 63 -1.54 1.73 7.43
N MET A 64 -2.12 2.92 7.55
CA MET A 64 -3.14 3.22 8.55
C MET A 64 -4.52 2.77 8.07
N HIS A 65 -4.87 3.09 6.82
CA HIS A 65 -6.17 2.81 6.23
C HIS A 65 -6.03 2.46 4.75
N VAL A 66 -6.88 1.56 4.28
CA VAL A 66 -7.04 1.17 2.88
C VAL A 66 -8.51 1.34 2.54
N ILE A 67 -8.80 2.10 1.48
CA ILE A 67 -10.15 2.33 0.97
C ILE A 67 -10.18 1.86 -0.47
N VAL A 68 -11.07 0.91 -0.77
CA VAL A 68 -11.33 0.39 -2.12
C VAL A 68 -12.72 0.88 -2.54
N LEU A 69 -12.81 1.54 -3.69
CA LEU A 69 -14.01 2.22 -4.19
C LEU A 69 -14.82 1.38 -5.20
N ARG A 70 -14.18 0.39 -5.82
CA ARG A 70 -14.72 -0.67 -6.67
C ARG A 70 -13.74 -1.83 -6.69
#